data_AF-A0A5N6KY13-F1
#
_entry.id   AF-A0A5N6KY13-F1
#
_cell.length_a   1.000
_cell.length_b   1.000
_cell.length_c   1.000
_cell.angle_alpha   90.00
_cell.angle_beta   90.00
_cell.angle_gamma   90.00
#
_symmetry.space_group_name_H-M   'P 1'
#
loop_
_entity.id
_entity.type
_entity.pdbx_description
1 polymer ?
#
loop_
_entity_poly.entity_id
_entity_poly.type
_entity_poly.pdbx_seq_one_letter_code
_entity_poly.pdbx_strand_id
1 'polypeptide(L)'
;MTVFFGAVGPRRMVYFAICMVLVVSLYLALDKRLLLTRLNQLSIEVERRIQWWNWQDTPEEISCRAAHNPVISKDPIPNIVHFILLAGEEKEVDMSYAHFLAIKAAVVRMNAAEIKVHTYGLNTANQWWKEIEKHVTLVHVDRNEVQAAPGLSVSSMALAHQADLLRLAILAREGGIYMDTDVYTFKPFTDLLNNPRDAVMAHEGGNRYGLCNAVIMARPGSTFISKWQDSYKTFNPQVWNEHSVRKPKKLQIQFPDLVCPLSPTVFFWPTWAKAHVLYMHEPITPDEAASLRANMTAFGGAMYENQLAFHAVAAHDYLSTLSPKVIQERDTRFNILVSCHDSVRTFARVGQGRDGPGSTTPHHILQTLTT
;
A
#
# COMPACT_ATOMS: atom_id res chain seq x y z
N MET A 1 22.00 -64.09 21.40
CA MET A 1 21.13 -62.90 21.30
C MET A 1 20.70 -62.79 19.85
N THR A 2 19.57 -63.40 19.50
CA THR A 2 19.12 -63.54 18.11
C THR A 2 18.08 -62.47 17.83
N VAL A 3 18.39 -61.55 16.90
CA VAL A 3 17.51 -60.43 16.53
C VAL A 3 16.40 -60.95 15.62
N PHE A 4 15.15 -60.82 16.07
CA PHE A 4 13.96 -61.11 15.27
C PHE A 4 13.75 -60.00 14.23
N PHE A 5 13.90 -60.33 12.95
CA PHE A 5 13.32 -59.55 11.85
C PHE A 5 11.83 -59.87 11.76
N GLY A 6 10.98 -58.96 12.22
CA GLY A 6 9.53 -59.05 12.05
C GLY A 6 9.13 -58.83 10.59
N ALA A 7 8.45 -59.80 10.00
CA ALA A 7 7.93 -59.75 8.64
C ALA A 7 6.96 -58.57 8.45
N VAL A 8 7.25 -57.72 7.46
CA VAL A 8 6.37 -56.61 7.05
C VAL A 8 5.22 -57.20 6.25
N GLY A 9 4.00 -57.16 6.79
CA GLY A 9 2.82 -57.73 6.14
C GLY A 9 2.50 -57.10 4.78
N PRO A 10 1.86 -57.84 3.85
CA PRO A 10 1.67 -57.44 2.45
C PRO A 10 0.93 -56.12 2.26
N ARG A 11 0.05 -55.74 3.20
CA ARG A 11 -0.62 -54.42 3.19
C ARG A 11 0.36 -53.26 3.35
N ARG A 12 1.41 -53.39 4.16
CA ARG A 12 2.42 -52.32 4.35
C ARG A 12 3.30 -52.14 3.13
N MET A 13 3.62 -53.21 2.39
CA MET A 13 4.34 -53.11 1.11
C MET A 13 3.50 -52.42 0.03
N VAL A 14 2.17 -52.66 -0.01
CA VAL A 14 1.26 -51.98 -0.94
C VAL A 14 1.16 -50.48 -0.63
N TYR A 15 1.03 -50.10 0.65
CA TYR A 15 1.06 -48.68 1.05
C TYR A 15 2.39 -48.00 0.69
N PHE A 16 3.51 -48.69 0.90
CA PHE A 16 4.82 -48.14 0.55
C PHE A 16 4.97 -47.96 -0.96
N ALA A 17 4.49 -48.92 -1.75
CA ALA A 17 4.50 -48.84 -3.21
C ALA A 17 3.58 -47.72 -3.73
N ILE A 18 2.37 -47.55 -3.16
CA ILE A 18 1.46 -46.46 -3.53
C ILE A 18 2.08 -45.09 -3.19
N CYS A 19 2.70 -44.95 -2.00
CA CYS A 19 3.40 -43.72 -1.63
C CYS A 19 4.59 -43.45 -2.57
N MET A 20 5.36 -44.47 -2.94
CA MET A 20 6.48 -44.30 -3.87
C MET A 20 6.01 -43.91 -5.27
N VAL A 21 4.94 -44.52 -5.77
CA VAL A 21 4.34 -44.16 -7.07
C VAL A 21 3.79 -42.75 -7.02
N LEU A 22 3.09 -42.34 -5.96
CA LEU A 22 2.61 -40.96 -5.80
C LEU A 22 3.76 -39.95 -5.75
N VAL A 23 4.86 -40.26 -5.04
CA VAL A 23 6.04 -39.40 -4.96
C VAL A 23 6.75 -39.30 -6.31
N VAL A 24 6.91 -40.42 -7.02
CA VAL A 24 7.53 -40.46 -8.35
C VAL A 24 6.63 -39.78 -9.39
N SER A 25 5.31 -39.96 -9.33
CA SER A 25 4.35 -39.26 -10.17
C SER A 25 4.34 -37.76 -9.87
N LEU A 26 4.44 -37.32 -8.62
CA LEU A 26 4.63 -35.90 -8.28
C LEU A 26 5.97 -35.37 -8.82
N TYR A 27 7.03 -36.17 -8.73
CA TYR A 27 8.37 -35.81 -9.18
C TYR A 27 8.49 -35.71 -10.70
N LEU A 28 7.70 -36.50 -11.44
CA LEU A 28 7.67 -36.55 -12.90
C LEU A 28 6.62 -35.61 -13.52
N ALA A 29 5.52 -35.31 -12.82
CA ALA A 29 4.40 -34.52 -13.34
C ALA A 29 4.53 -33.01 -13.10
N LEU A 30 5.49 -32.55 -12.29
CA LEU A 30 5.63 -31.14 -11.96
C LEU A 30 6.85 -30.50 -12.60
N ASP A 31 6.60 -29.38 -13.28
CA ASP A 31 7.62 -28.40 -13.60
C ASP A 31 8.34 -28.03 -12.29
N LYS A 32 9.61 -28.45 -12.18
CA LYS A 32 10.44 -28.27 -10.98
C LYS A 32 10.52 -26.80 -10.58
N ARG A 33 10.38 -25.86 -11.53
CA ARG A 33 10.32 -24.41 -11.24
C ARG A 33 9.03 -24.02 -10.53
N LEU A 34 7.88 -24.59 -10.92
CA LEU A 34 6.58 -24.32 -10.29
C LEU A 34 6.52 -24.89 -8.87
N LEU A 35 7.07 -26.09 -8.66
CA LEU A 35 7.12 -26.74 -7.35
C LEU A 35 8.09 -26.02 -6.39
N LEU A 36 9.27 -25.60 -6.87
CA LEU A 36 10.18 -24.74 -6.11
C LEU A 36 9.56 -23.38 -5.80
N THR A 37 8.78 -22.80 -6.72
CA THR A 37 8.06 -21.53 -6.46
C THR A 37 6.99 -21.73 -5.39
N ARG A 38 6.20 -22.82 -5.45
CA ARG A 38 5.18 -23.14 -4.44
C ARG A 38 5.75 -23.52 -3.08
N LEU A 39 6.88 -24.24 -3.02
CA LEU A 39 7.56 -24.57 -1.77
C LEU A 39 8.22 -23.34 -1.14
N ASN A 40 8.85 -22.48 -1.94
CA ASN A 40 9.43 -21.22 -1.45
C ASN A 40 8.36 -20.15 -1.12
N GLN A 41 7.10 -20.41 -1.53
CA GLN A 41 5.87 -19.70 -1.16
C GLN A 41 5.09 -20.38 -0.03
N LEU A 42 5.63 -21.41 0.64
CA LEU A 42 5.03 -21.88 1.89
C LEU A 42 4.96 -20.68 2.85
N SER A 43 3.73 -20.19 3.06
CA SER A 43 3.44 -18.87 3.66
C SER A 43 4.20 -18.66 4.96
N ILE A 44 4.35 -19.71 5.76
CA ILE A 44 5.00 -19.70 7.08
C ILE A 44 6.47 -19.27 7.00
N GLU A 45 7.25 -19.75 6.01
CA GLU A 45 8.67 -19.37 5.90
C GLU A 45 8.86 -17.96 5.33
N VAL A 46 7.96 -17.52 4.46
CA VAL A 46 7.95 -16.14 3.97
C VAL A 46 7.56 -15.17 5.08
N GLU A 47 6.47 -15.47 5.81
CA GLU A 47 6.00 -14.66 6.94
C GLU A 47 7.04 -14.56 8.05
N ARG A 48 7.69 -15.68 8.41
CA ARG A 48 8.80 -15.67 9.36
C ARG A 48 9.91 -14.74 8.91
N ARG A 49 10.37 -14.84 7.65
CA ARG A 49 11.43 -13.95 7.13
C ARG A 49 11.05 -12.48 7.16
N ILE A 50 9.77 -12.16 6.94
CA ILE A 50 9.26 -10.78 7.02
C ILE A 50 9.28 -10.26 8.45
N GLN A 51 8.94 -11.11 9.43
CA GLN A 51 8.86 -10.74 10.85
C GLN A 51 10.23 -10.69 11.56
N TRP A 52 11.14 -11.60 11.21
CA TRP A 52 12.34 -11.91 12.01
C TRP A 52 13.57 -11.05 11.68
N TRP A 53 13.52 -10.24 10.63
CA TRP A 53 14.70 -9.48 10.17
C TRP A 53 14.73 -8.07 10.75
N ASN A 54 15.93 -7.60 11.08
CA ASN A 54 16.22 -6.34 11.78
C ASN A 54 15.36 -5.15 11.28
N TRP A 55 14.46 -4.65 12.13
CA TRP A 55 13.59 -3.49 11.85
C TRP A 55 14.29 -2.14 11.97
N GLN A 56 15.60 -2.12 12.26
CA GLN A 56 16.40 -0.91 12.24
C GLN A 56 16.57 -0.42 10.79
N ASP A 57 16.51 0.90 10.63
CA ASP A 57 16.69 1.54 9.34
C ASP A 57 18.16 1.47 8.92
N THR A 58 18.41 1.29 7.63
CA THR A 58 19.75 1.44 7.07
C THR A 58 20.11 2.93 6.92
N PRO A 59 21.41 3.30 6.82
CA PRO A 59 21.80 4.69 6.55
C PRO A 59 21.18 5.27 5.28
N GLU A 60 20.98 4.44 4.25
CA GLU A 60 20.30 4.86 3.02
C GLU A 60 18.81 5.14 3.28
N GLU A 61 18.11 4.26 4.01
CA GLU A 61 16.70 4.45 4.36
C GLU A 61 16.49 5.73 5.20
N ILE A 62 17.40 6.02 6.13
CA ILE A 62 17.39 7.25 6.93
C ILE A 62 17.60 8.47 6.03
N SER A 63 18.61 8.44 5.16
CA SER A 63 18.91 9.52 4.22
C SER A 63 17.75 9.79 3.26
N CYS A 64 17.12 8.74 2.72
CA CYS A 64 15.98 8.86 1.83
C CYS A 64 14.72 9.39 2.50
N ARG A 65 14.54 9.13 3.81
CA ARG A 65 13.41 9.67 4.59
C ARG A 65 13.62 11.13 4.98
N ALA A 66 14.86 11.56 5.19
CA ALA A 66 15.14 12.90 5.67
C ALA A 66 14.54 13.98 4.75
N ALA A 67 14.13 15.11 5.34
CA ALA A 67 13.72 16.26 4.56
C ALA A 67 14.91 16.78 3.74
N HIS A 68 14.70 16.96 2.44
CA HIS A 68 15.72 17.48 1.54
C HIS A 68 15.38 18.92 1.14
N ASN A 69 16.42 19.73 0.93
CA ASN A 69 16.27 21.01 0.25
C ASN A 69 15.91 20.77 -1.22
N PRO A 70 15.12 21.66 -1.85
CA PRO A 70 14.84 21.57 -3.28
C PRO A 70 16.13 21.45 -4.09
N VAL A 71 16.19 20.45 -4.97
CA VAL A 71 17.31 20.28 -5.89
C VAL A 71 17.12 21.23 -7.06
N ILE A 72 18.05 22.17 -7.27
CA ILE A 72 17.91 23.24 -8.28
C ILE A 72 17.57 22.70 -9.69
N SER A 73 18.09 21.52 -10.04
CA SER A 73 17.88 20.90 -11.36
C SER A 73 16.65 20.00 -11.47
N LYS A 74 15.85 19.83 -10.40
CA LYS A 74 14.69 18.94 -10.38
C LYS A 74 13.53 19.55 -9.62
N ASP A 75 12.39 19.70 -10.29
CA ASP A 75 11.14 20.07 -9.62
C ASP A 75 10.80 19.05 -8.52
N PRO A 76 10.12 19.45 -7.42
CA PRO A 76 9.63 18.51 -6.43
C PRO A 76 8.67 17.47 -7.03
N ILE A 77 8.52 16.33 -6.35
CA ILE A 77 7.41 15.42 -6.64
C ILE A 77 6.09 16.18 -6.44
N PRO A 78 5.15 16.16 -7.40
CA PRO A 78 3.86 16.82 -7.23
C PRO A 78 3.12 16.33 -5.99
N ASN A 79 2.54 17.24 -5.22
CA ASN A 79 1.72 16.86 -4.06
C ASN A 79 0.28 16.53 -4.47
N ILE A 80 0.14 15.60 -5.42
CA ILE A 80 -1.14 15.12 -5.95
C ILE A 80 -1.27 13.66 -5.54
N VAL A 81 -2.38 13.30 -4.92
CA VAL A 81 -2.65 11.92 -4.50
C VAL A 81 -3.51 11.22 -5.55
N HIS A 82 -3.17 9.98 -5.86
CA HIS A 82 -3.91 9.12 -6.79
C HIS A 82 -4.34 7.83 -6.12
N PHE A 83 -5.64 7.57 -6.15
CA PHE A 83 -6.24 6.27 -5.83
C PHE A 83 -6.81 5.62 -7.09
N ILE A 84 -6.89 4.29 -7.09
CA ILE A 84 -7.51 3.52 -8.16
C ILE A 84 -8.61 2.64 -7.57
N LEU A 85 -9.82 2.75 -8.09
CA LEU A 85 -10.97 1.92 -7.71
C LEU A 85 -11.67 1.42 -8.98
N LEU A 86 -11.41 0.16 -9.33
CA LEU A 86 -11.81 -0.43 -10.61
C LEU A 86 -13.02 -1.35 -10.45
N ALA A 87 -13.91 -1.33 -11.43
CA ALA A 87 -14.96 -2.32 -11.60
C ALA A 87 -14.58 -3.36 -12.66
N GLY A 88 -15.29 -4.48 -12.67
CA GLY A 88 -15.27 -5.42 -13.80
C GLY A 88 -15.94 -4.81 -15.04
N GLU A 89 -15.88 -5.52 -16.17
CA GLU A 89 -16.59 -5.09 -17.39
C GLU A 89 -18.10 -5.00 -17.15
N GLU A 90 -18.71 -3.95 -17.72
CA GLU A 90 -20.15 -3.67 -17.66
C GLU A 90 -20.73 -3.65 -16.24
N LYS A 91 -19.89 -3.32 -15.25
CA LYS A 91 -20.27 -3.24 -13.84
C LYS A 91 -19.86 -1.89 -13.26
N GLU A 92 -20.56 -1.50 -12.23
CA GLU A 92 -20.10 -0.49 -11.29
C GLU A 92 -19.56 -1.16 -10.03
N VAL A 93 -18.60 -0.51 -9.39
CA VAL A 93 -18.12 -0.91 -8.06
C VAL A 93 -18.62 0.08 -7.02
N ASP A 94 -19.08 -0.45 -5.89
CA ASP A 94 -19.40 0.36 -4.72
C ASP A 94 -18.14 0.73 -3.94
N MET A 95 -18.07 1.96 -3.46
CA MET A 95 -17.09 2.34 -2.44
C MET A 95 -17.47 1.63 -1.14
N SER A 96 -16.56 0.81 -0.60
CA SER A 96 -16.72 0.22 0.73
C SER A 96 -16.41 1.26 1.80
N TYR A 97 -16.83 1.00 3.05
CA TYR A 97 -16.48 1.89 4.15
C TYR A 97 -14.97 1.95 4.40
N ALA A 98 -14.25 0.84 4.18
CA ALA A 98 -12.80 0.80 4.24
C ALA A 98 -12.14 1.72 3.18
N HIS A 99 -12.61 1.67 1.93
CA HIS A 99 -12.12 2.57 0.86
C HIS A 99 -12.37 4.04 1.22
N PHE A 100 -13.55 4.34 1.75
CA PHE A 100 -13.90 5.69 2.20
C PHE A 100 -12.96 6.18 3.30
N LEU A 101 -12.65 5.37 4.31
CA LEU A 101 -11.74 5.76 5.39
C LEU A 101 -10.32 6.00 4.88
N ALA A 102 -9.81 5.18 3.95
CA ALA A 102 -8.51 5.38 3.33
C ALA A 102 -8.43 6.72 2.57
N ILE A 103 -9.44 7.02 1.74
CA ILE A 103 -9.49 8.28 0.98
C ILE A 103 -9.71 9.47 1.92
N LYS A 104 -10.61 9.35 2.91
CA LYS A 104 -10.84 10.37 3.95
C LYS A 104 -9.57 10.67 4.73
N ALA A 105 -8.76 9.67 5.05
CA ALA A 105 -7.45 9.86 5.68
C ALA A 105 -6.56 10.79 4.85
N ALA A 106 -6.49 10.54 3.53
CA ALA A 106 -5.72 11.39 2.64
C ALA A 106 -6.25 12.82 2.58
N VAL A 107 -7.58 13.00 2.47
CA VAL A 107 -8.24 14.32 2.46
C VAL A 107 -7.88 15.14 3.70
N VAL A 108 -7.89 14.50 4.88
CA VAL A 108 -7.69 15.21 6.16
C VAL A 108 -6.21 15.43 6.49
N ARG A 109 -5.30 14.54 6.07
CA ARG A 109 -3.93 14.49 6.61
C ARG A 109 -2.83 14.77 5.61
N MET A 110 -3.06 14.55 4.31
CA MET A 110 -1.97 14.64 3.33
C MET A 110 -1.61 16.08 2.96
N ASN A 111 -2.50 17.04 3.23
CA ASN A 111 -2.38 18.40 2.73
C ASN A 111 -2.10 18.41 1.22
N ALA A 112 -2.76 17.50 0.48
CA ALA A 112 -2.54 17.33 -0.95
C ALA A 112 -3.12 18.54 -1.71
N ALA A 113 -2.44 18.94 -2.79
CA ALA A 113 -2.95 19.96 -3.70
C ALA A 113 -4.21 19.47 -4.44
N GLU A 114 -4.25 18.17 -4.74
CA GLU A 114 -5.40 17.50 -5.35
C GLU A 114 -5.40 16.02 -4.97
N ILE A 115 -6.58 15.42 -4.88
CA ILE A 115 -6.77 13.98 -4.68
C ILE A 115 -7.64 13.46 -5.81
N LYS A 116 -7.13 12.49 -6.57
CA LYS A 116 -7.81 11.90 -7.73
C LYS A 116 -8.19 10.45 -7.46
N VAL A 117 -9.41 10.07 -7.84
CA VAL A 117 -9.87 8.67 -7.83
C VAL A 117 -10.07 8.24 -9.27
N HIS A 118 -9.22 7.34 -9.75
CA HIS A 118 -9.25 6.81 -11.12
C HIS A 118 -10.11 5.54 -11.17
N THR A 119 -11.03 5.45 -12.12
CA THR A 119 -11.99 4.35 -12.21
C THR A 119 -12.38 3.97 -13.63
N TYR A 120 -12.81 2.71 -13.81
CA TYR A 120 -13.56 2.26 -14.99
C TYR A 120 -15.08 2.37 -14.81
N GLY A 121 -15.57 2.45 -13.57
CA GLY A 121 -17.00 2.35 -13.28
C GLY A 121 -17.24 2.39 -11.78
N LEU A 122 -17.38 3.59 -11.23
CA LEU A 122 -17.72 3.80 -9.82
C LEU A 122 -19.22 4.09 -9.71
N ASN A 123 -19.92 3.38 -8.82
CA ASN A 123 -21.29 3.74 -8.47
C ASN A 123 -21.30 5.07 -7.72
N THR A 124 -21.56 6.16 -8.42
CA THR A 124 -21.58 7.52 -7.83
C THR A 124 -22.81 7.78 -6.97
N ALA A 125 -23.81 6.89 -6.96
CA ALA A 125 -24.93 6.93 -6.03
C ALA A 125 -24.61 6.26 -4.67
N ASN A 126 -23.46 5.58 -4.56
CA ASN A 126 -23.00 4.98 -3.31
C ASN A 126 -22.89 6.02 -2.18
N GLN A 127 -23.44 5.72 -1.00
CA GLN A 127 -23.47 6.65 0.13
C GLN A 127 -22.08 7.16 0.55
N TRP A 128 -21.06 6.32 0.50
CA TRP A 128 -19.71 6.68 0.95
C TRP A 128 -18.99 7.54 -0.07
N TRP A 129 -19.25 7.34 -1.36
CA TRP A 129 -18.79 8.26 -2.40
C TRP A 129 -19.38 9.65 -2.19
N LYS A 130 -20.68 9.75 -1.91
CA LYS A 130 -21.37 11.03 -1.67
C LYS A 130 -20.76 11.86 -0.54
N GLU A 131 -20.22 11.22 0.48
CA GLU A 131 -19.54 11.90 1.59
C GLU A 131 -18.20 12.55 1.19
N ILE A 132 -17.52 12.06 0.14
CA ILE A 132 -16.18 12.54 -0.26
C ILE A 132 -16.12 13.19 -1.64
N GLU A 133 -17.16 13.10 -2.46
CA GLU A 133 -17.12 13.50 -3.88
C GLU A 133 -16.76 14.98 -4.10
N LYS A 134 -16.98 15.84 -3.10
CA LYS A 134 -16.61 17.28 -3.16
C LYS A 134 -15.15 17.57 -2.80
N HIS A 135 -14.43 16.56 -2.31
CA HIS A 135 -13.05 16.68 -1.84
C HIS A 135 -12.05 15.94 -2.75
N VAL A 136 -12.54 15.27 -3.79
CA VAL A 136 -11.72 14.51 -4.73
C VAL A 136 -12.16 14.77 -6.16
N THR A 137 -11.25 14.59 -7.10
CA THR A 137 -11.53 14.59 -8.54
C THR A 137 -11.77 13.16 -9.01
N LEU A 138 -12.96 12.86 -9.54
CA LEU A 138 -13.23 11.58 -10.20
C LEU A 138 -12.64 11.61 -11.62
N VAL A 139 -11.79 10.63 -11.92
CA VAL A 139 -11.16 10.48 -13.24
C VAL A 139 -11.64 9.18 -13.85
N HIS A 140 -12.41 9.29 -14.93
CA HIS A 140 -12.79 8.13 -15.73
C HIS A 140 -11.62 7.76 -16.65
N VAL A 141 -11.24 6.49 -16.59
CA VAL A 141 -10.19 5.91 -17.43
C VAL A 141 -10.86 5.01 -18.46
N ASP A 142 -10.48 5.14 -19.73
CA ASP A 142 -10.84 4.14 -20.71
C ASP A 142 -9.97 2.90 -20.51
N ARG A 143 -10.60 1.75 -20.22
CA ARG A 143 -9.92 0.46 -20.06
C ARG A 143 -9.08 0.10 -21.28
N ASN A 144 -9.50 0.50 -22.47
CA ASN A 144 -8.82 0.20 -23.73
C ASN A 144 -7.50 0.97 -23.90
N GLU A 145 -7.30 2.06 -23.16
CA GLU A 145 -6.06 2.82 -23.17
C GLU A 145 -4.97 2.21 -22.27
N VAL A 146 -5.34 1.23 -21.43
CA VAL A 146 -4.38 0.53 -20.56
C VAL A 146 -3.60 -0.50 -21.39
N GLN A 147 -2.28 -0.35 -21.40
CA GLN A 147 -1.40 -1.22 -22.18
C GLN A 147 -0.99 -2.45 -21.38
N ALA A 148 -1.43 -3.63 -21.82
CA ALA A 148 -0.97 -4.92 -21.29
C ALA A 148 0.27 -5.45 -22.03
N ALA A 149 0.88 -6.51 -21.50
CA ALA A 149 1.95 -7.22 -22.18
C ALA A 149 1.47 -7.84 -23.51
N PRO A 150 2.36 -8.02 -24.50
CA PRO A 150 2.01 -8.66 -25.76
C PRO A 150 1.31 -10.02 -25.55
N GLY A 151 0.15 -10.21 -26.18
CA GLY A 151 -0.64 -11.44 -26.07
C GLY A 151 -1.53 -11.53 -24.83
N LEU A 152 -1.54 -10.52 -23.95
CA LEU A 152 -2.49 -10.40 -22.84
C LEU A 152 -3.54 -9.33 -23.12
N SER A 153 -4.77 -9.62 -22.72
CA SER A 153 -5.85 -8.63 -22.69
C SER A 153 -5.97 -8.04 -21.29
N VAL A 154 -6.17 -6.73 -21.17
CA VAL A 154 -6.39 -6.08 -19.86
C VAL A 154 -7.58 -6.72 -19.14
N SER A 155 -8.66 -6.96 -19.87
CA SER A 155 -9.91 -7.50 -19.35
C SER A 155 -9.79 -8.92 -18.78
N SER A 156 -8.81 -9.71 -19.24
CA SER A 156 -8.58 -11.07 -18.72
C SER A 156 -7.72 -11.11 -17.47
N MET A 157 -7.14 -9.98 -17.05
CA MET A 157 -6.30 -9.88 -15.85
C MET A 157 -7.14 -9.56 -14.61
N ALA A 158 -6.66 -9.98 -13.44
CA ALA A 158 -7.22 -9.53 -12.16
C ALA A 158 -7.17 -8.00 -12.05
N LEU A 159 -8.19 -7.39 -11.45
CA LEU A 159 -8.27 -5.93 -11.28
C LEU A 159 -7.03 -5.35 -10.57
N ALA A 160 -6.43 -6.10 -9.63
CA ALA A 160 -5.18 -5.70 -8.98
C ALA A 160 -4.02 -5.52 -9.99
N HIS A 161 -3.90 -6.41 -10.98
CA HIS A 161 -2.89 -6.29 -12.04
C HIS A 161 -3.23 -5.20 -13.07
N GLN A 162 -4.50 -4.90 -13.27
CA GLN A 162 -4.88 -3.75 -14.08
C GLN A 162 -4.52 -2.44 -13.37
N ALA A 163 -4.71 -2.38 -12.05
CA ALA A 163 -4.29 -1.25 -11.22
C ALA A 163 -2.76 -1.08 -11.20
N ASP A 164 -1.99 -2.18 -11.25
CA ASP A 164 -0.53 -2.16 -11.40
C ASP A 164 -0.08 -1.40 -12.67
N LEU A 165 -0.74 -1.62 -13.81
CA LEU A 165 -0.41 -0.93 -15.05
C LEU A 165 -0.82 0.55 -14.98
N LEU A 166 -2.05 0.79 -14.49
CA LEU A 166 -2.63 2.12 -14.44
C LEU A 166 -1.89 3.05 -13.47
N ARG A 167 -1.48 2.58 -12.28
CA ARG A 167 -0.72 3.40 -11.32
C ARG A 167 0.60 3.89 -11.90
N LEU A 168 1.31 3.04 -12.66
CA LEU A 168 2.55 3.43 -13.30
C LEU A 168 2.31 4.40 -14.46
N ALA A 169 1.23 4.20 -15.25
CA ALA A 169 0.85 5.12 -16.32
C ALA A 169 0.48 6.51 -15.78
N ILE A 170 -0.27 6.58 -14.69
CA ILE A 170 -0.62 7.83 -14.01
C ILE A 170 0.64 8.54 -13.52
N LEU A 171 1.51 7.85 -12.76
CA LEU A 171 2.73 8.44 -12.22
C LEU A 171 3.72 8.88 -13.31
N ALA A 172 3.79 8.15 -14.43
CA ALA A 172 4.62 8.56 -15.57
C ALA A 172 4.13 9.89 -16.18
N ARG A 173 2.81 10.07 -16.29
CA ARG A 173 2.18 11.26 -16.89
C ARG A 173 2.14 12.45 -15.95
N GLU A 174 1.67 12.23 -14.73
CA GLU A 174 1.31 13.29 -13.78
C GLU A 174 2.31 13.42 -12.63
N GLY A 175 3.15 12.40 -12.40
CA GLY A 175 3.88 12.26 -11.15
C GLY A 175 2.92 12.05 -9.99
N GLY A 176 3.33 12.45 -8.79
CA GLY A 176 2.47 12.46 -7.62
C GLY A 176 2.74 11.33 -6.65
N ILE A 177 1.72 11.03 -5.85
CA ILE A 177 1.69 10.04 -4.77
C ILE A 177 0.58 9.06 -5.08
N TYR A 178 0.92 7.85 -5.52
CA TYR A 178 -0.04 6.77 -5.63
C TYR A 178 -0.21 6.07 -4.28
N MET A 179 -1.46 5.74 -3.94
CA MET A 179 -1.81 4.90 -2.79
C MET A 179 -2.90 3.88 -3.15
N ASP A 180 -2.75 2.63 -2.70
CA ASP A 180 -3.83 1.64 -2.75
C ASP A 180 -5.00 2.07 -1.84
N THR A 181 -6.21 1.59 -2.13
CA THR A 181 -7.45 1.98 -1.42
C THR A 181 -7.61 1.33 -0.03
N ASP A 182 -6.60 0.62 0.42
CA ASP A 182 -6.41 0.04 1.75
C ASP A 182 -5.13 0.57 2.43
N VAL A 183 -4.60 1.71 1.95
CA VAL A 183 -3.56 2.50 2.62
C VAL A 183 -4.19 3.64 3.43
N TYR A 184 -3.93 3.66 4.72
CA TYR A 184 -4.43 4.66 5.67
C TYR A 184 -3.29 5.57 6.07
N THR A 185 -3.37 6.84 5.69
CA THR A 185 -2.35 7.85 6.01
C THR A 185 -2.55 8.42 7.40
N PHE A 186 -1.44 8.73 8.06
CA PHE A 186 -1.41 9.33 9.40
C PHE A 186 -0.81 10.73 9.37
N LYS A 187 0.16 10.96 8.49
CA LYS A 187 0.91 12.22 8.33
C LYS A 187 1.08 12.57 6.85
N PRO A 188 1.27 13.86 6.51
CA PRO A 188 1.61 14.26 5.15
C PRO A 188 2.99 13.74 4.75
N PHE A 189 3.19 13.49 3.45
CA PHE A 189 4.47 13.03 2.90
C PHE A 189 5.37 14.19 2.43
N THR A 190 5.15 15.39 2.96
CA THR A 190 5.79 16.64 2.50
C THR A 190 7.31 16.57 2.51
N ASP A 191 7.88 15.94 3.53
CA ASP A 191 9.34 15.81 3.69
C ASP A 191 9.98 14.95 2.59
N LEU A 192 9.19 14.10 1.93
CA LEU A 192 9.64 13.21 0.86
C LEU A 192 9.52 13.85 -0.53
N LEU A 193 8.85 15.00 -0.69
CA LEU A 193 8.58 15.59 -2.00
C LEU A 193 9.82 16.14 -2.69
N ASN A 194 10.80 16.62 -1.91
CA ASN A 194 12.06 17.17 -2.42
C ASN A 194 13.16 16.11 -2.56
N ASN A 195 12.81 14.81 -2.55
CA ASN A 195 13.81 13.75 -2.61
C ASN A 195 14.71 13.88 -3.86
N PRO A 196 16.03 13.69 -3.74
CA PRO A 196 16.95 13.86 -4.88
C PRO A 196 16.77 12.83 -6.01
N ARG A 197 16.20 11.66 -5.70
CA ARG A 197 15.95 10.58 -6.66
C ARG A 197 14.56 10.67 -7.26
N ASP A 198 14.38 10.13 -8.47
CA ASP A 198 13.17 10.34 -9.28
C ASP A 198 11.91 9.68 -8.70
N ALA A 199 12.08 8.67 -7.84
CA ALA A 199 11.00 7.98 -7.15
C ALA A 199 11.34 7.68 -5.69
N VAL A 200 10.32 7.48 -4.86
CA VAL A 200 10.43 7.05 -3.46
C VAL A 200 9.46 5.89 -3.22
N MET A 201 9.94 4.82 -2.60
CA MET A 201 9.16 3.61 -2.28
C MET A 201 9.69 2.97 -1.00
N ALA A 202 8.85 2.23 -0.28
CA ALA A 202 9.29 1.46 0.90
C ALA A 202 9.39 -0.04 0.63
N HIS A 203 10.25 -0.70 1.40
CA HIS A 203 10.32 -2.16 1.38
C HIS A 203 9.09 -2.79 2.02
N GLU A 204 8.59 -3.91 1.49
CA GLU A 204 7.35 -4.56 1.97
C GLU A 204 7.47 -5.15 3.39
N GLY A 205 8.67 -5.50 3.83
CA GLY A 205 8.89 -6.18 5.10
C GLY A 205 10.33 -6.12 5.59
N GLY A 206 10.57 -6.61 6.81
CA GLY A 206 11.85 -6.49 7.51
C GLY A 206 13.05 -7.07 6.74
N ASN A 207 12.81 -8.07 5.88
CA ASN A 207 13.86 -8.69 5.05
C ASN A 207 14.26 -7.89 3.80
N ARG A 208 13.62 -6.74 3.53
CA ARG A 208 13.85 -5.91 2.33
C ARG A 208 13.74 -6.70 1.01
N TYR A 209 12.93 -7.75 0.97
CA TYR A 209 12.82 -8.65 -0.18
C TYR A 209 12.26 -7.98 -1.44
N GLY A 210 11.43 -6.96 -1.27
CA GLY A 210 10.73 -6.27 -2.35
C GLY A 210 10.41 -4.82 -1.99
N LEU A 211 10.21 -3.99 -3.00
CA LEU A 211 9.65 -2.64 -2.85
C LEU A 211 8.16 -2.75 -3.19
N CYS A 212 7.28 -2.50 -2.22
CA CYS A 212 5.84 -2.68 -2.42
C CYS A 212 5.24 -1.49 -3.17
N ASN A 213 4.32 -1.76 -4.10
CA ASN A 213 3.75 -0.76 -5.00
C ASN A 213 2.45 -0.13 -4.51
N ALA A 214 2.02 -0.46 -3.30
CA ALA A 214 0.86 0.14 -2.67
C ALA A 214 1.06 1.60 -2.28
N VAL A 215 2.31 2.07 -2.15
CA VAL A 215 2.65 3.49 -2.00
C VAL A 215 3.84 3.80 -2.90
N ILE A 216 3.66 4.70 -3.86
CA ILE A 216 4.72 5.14 -4.78
C ILE A 216 4.67 6.65 -4.89
N MET A 217 5.82 7.31 -4.71
CA MET A 217 5.97 8.73 -5.02
C MET A 217 6.91 8.87 -6.21
N ALA A 218 6.55 9.66 -7.21
CA ALA A 218 7.42 9.83 -8.38
C ALA A 218 7.21 11.19 -9.05
N ARG A 219 8.28 11.69 -9.68
CA ARG A 219 8.17 12.83 -10.59
C ARG A 219 7.48 12.42 -11.90
N PRO A 220 6.76 13.34 -12.57
CA PRO A 220 6.35 13.11 -13.95
C PRO A 220 7.59 12.84 -14.81
N GLY A 221 7.50 11.88 -15.73
CA GLY A 221 8.65 11.46 -16.55
C GLY A 221 9.77 10.73 -15.77
N SER A 222 9.51 10.23 -14.57
CA SER A 222 10.49 9.49 -13.77
C SER A 222 11.12 8.33 -14.55
N THR A 223 12.46 8.35 -14.65
CA THR A 223 13.21 7.29 -15.33
C THR A 223 13.00 5.93 -14.68
N PHE A 224 12.84 5.89 -13.35
CA PHE A 224 12.54 4.67 -12.62
C PHE A 224 11.20 4.07 -13.03
N ILE A 225 10.15 4.90 -13.09
CA ILE A 225 8.79 4.48 -13.48
C ILE A 225 8.79 3.97 -14.92
N SER A 226 9.44 4.66 -15.86
CA SER A 226 9.51 4.21 -17.25
C SER A 226 10.19 2.84 -17.40
N LYS A 227 11.32 2.62 -16.69
CA LYS A 227 12.00 1.31 -16.68
C LYS A 227 11.12 0.22 -16.06
N TRP A 228 10.32 0.57 -15.06
CA TRP A 228 9.41 -0.37 -14.44
C TRP A 228 8.24 -0.73 -15.37
N GLN A 229 7.61 0.26 -16.02
CA GLN A 229 6.61 0.02 -17.05
C GLN A 229 7.14 -0.88 -18.16
N ASP A 230 8.35 -0.62 -18.66
CA ASP A 230 8.99 -1.46 -19.68
C ASP A 230 9.12 -2.92 -19.26
N SER A 231 9.32 -3.19 -17.97
CA SER A 231 9.43 -4.57 -17.48
C SER A 231 8.12 -5.38 -17.63
N TYR A 232 6.96 -4.71 -17.67
CA TYR A 232 5.65 -5.35 -17.86
C TYR A 232 5.49 -5.95 -19.26
N LYS A 233 6.38 -5.68 -20.23
CA LYS A 233 6.44 -6.41 -21.51
C LYS A 233 6.62 -7.92 -21.32
N THR A 234 7.13 -8.34 -20.17
CA THR A 234 7.33 -9.76 -19.78
C THR A 234 6.39 -10.19 -18.65
N PHE A 235 5.29 -9.46 -18.43
CA PHE A 235 4.37 -9.72 -17.33
C PHE A 235 3.76 -11.11 -17.42
N ASN A 236 3.78 -11.83 -16.29
CA ASN A 236 3.14 -13.12 -16.13
C ASN A 236 2.12 -13.03 -14.98
N PRO A 237 0.81 -13.04 -15.26
CA PRO A 237 -0.23 -12.94 -14.23
C PRO A 237 -0.24 -14.13 -13.26
N GLN A 238 0.44 -15.23 -13.59
CA GLN A 238 0.53 -16.40 -12.70
C GLN A 238 1.49 -16.20 -11.52
N VAL A 239 2.33 -15.14 -11.54
CA VAL A 239 3.29 -14.84 -10.46
C VAL A 239 2.92 -13.50 -9.81
N TRP A 240 1.99 -13.57 -8.86
CA TRP A 240 1.29 -12.43 -8.26
C TRP A 240 2.17 -11.21 -7.94
N ASN A 241 3.27 -11.40 -7.21
CA ASN A 241 4.10 -10.29 -6.73
C ASN A 241 5.34 -10.01 -7.59
N GLU A 242 5.49 -10.68 -8.75
CA GLU A 242 6.72 -10.56 -9.53
C GLU A 242 6.93 -9.12 -9.98
N HIS A 243 5.96 -8.55 -10.68
CA HIS A 243 6.11 -7.22 -11.27
C HIS A 243 5.71 -6.09 -10.34
N SER A 244 4.79 -6.35 -9.41
CA SER A 244 4.34 -5.38 -8.41
C SER A 244 5.35 -5.15 -7.28
N VAL A 245 6.14 -6.16 -6.88
CA VAL A 245 7.00 -6.06 -5.69
C VAL A 245 8.46 -6.42 -5.95
N ARG A 246 8.72 -7.47 -6.74
CA ARG A 246 10.10 -7.98 -6.94
C ARG A 246 10.84 -7.26 -8.05
N LYS A 247 10.19 -6.89 -9.15
CA LYS A 247 10.79 -6.10 -10.25
C LYS A 247 11.27 -4.72 -9.78
N PRO A 248 10.50 -3.89 -9.05
CA PRO A 248 11.00 -2.60 -8.58
C PRO A 248 12.23 -2.78 -7.66
N LYS A 249 12.29 -3.85 -6.85
CA LYS A 249 13.49 -4.18 -6.07
C LYS A 249 14.71 -4.53 -6.94
N LYS A 250 14.51 -5.30 -8.02
CA LYS A 250 15.60 -5.58 -8.98
C LYS A 250 16.07 -4.29 -9.66
N LEU A 251 15.15 -3.41 -10.04
CA LEU A 251 15.47 -2.11 -10.63
C LEU A 251 16.20 -1.20 -9.64
N GLN A 252 15.83 -1.18 -8.36
CA GLN A 252 16.57 -0.48 -7.31
C GLN A 252 18.03 -0.95 -7.26
N ILE A 253 18.28 -2.26 -7.32
CA ILE A 253 19.65 -2.81 -7.29
C ILE A 253 20.43 -2.42 -8.56
N GLN A 254 19.78 -2.43 -9.72
CA GLN A 254 20.41 -2.11 -11.01
C GLN A 254 20.64 -0.61 -11.21
N PHE A 255 19.76 0.23 -10.65
CA PHE A 255 19.75 1.68 -10.82
C PHE A 255 19.49 2.38 -9.48
N PRO A 256 20.42 2.26 -8.51
CA PRO A 256 20.21 2.75 -7.13
C PRO A 256 19.97 4.25 -7.05
N ASP A 257 20.49 5.03 -8.01
CA ASP A 257 20.35 6.48 -8.04
C ASP A 257 18.96 6.96 -8.49
N LEU A 258 18.11 6.06 -9.01
CA LEU A 258 16.79 6.43 -9.56
C LEU A 258 15.66 6.37 -8.54
N VAL A 259 15.77 5.54 -7.50
CA VAL A 259 14.72 5.35 -6.49
C VAL A 259 15.31 5.43 -5.09
N CYS A 260 14.64 6.17 -4.21
CA CYS A 260 14.98 6.25 -2.80
C CYS A 260 14.19 5.20 -2.00
N PRO A 261 14.85 4.16 -1.45
CA PRO A 261 14.18 3.17 -0.65
C PRO A 261 13.93 3.68 0.78
N LEU A 262 12.75 3.41 1.30
CA LEU A 262 12.39 3.64 2.69
C LEU A 262 12.27 2.32 3.45
N SER A 263 12.45 2.43 4.76
CA SER A 263 12.22 1.33 5.70
C SER A 263 10.76 0.87 5.65
N PRO A 264 10.47 -0.43 5.85
CA PRO A 264 9.10 -0.92 5.92
C PRO A 264 8.29 -0.24 7.03
N THR A 265 8.93 0.32 8.07
CA THR A 265 8.26 1.02 9.18
C THR A 265 7.51 2.27 8.77
N VAL A 266 7.83 2.85 7.60
CA VAL A 266 7.22 4.10 7.13
C VAL A 266 5.79 3.86 6.63
N PHE A 267 5.55 2.80 5.84
CA PHE A 267 4.25 2.54 5.18
C PHE A 267 3.65 1.16 5.45
N PHE A 268 4.49 0.15 5.75
CA PHE A 268 4.12 -1.25 5.67
C PHE A 268 4.27 -2.02 6.99
N TRP A 269 4.61 -1.33 8.09
CA TRP A 269 4.53 -1.91 9.42
C TRP A 269 3.21 -1.50 10.09
N PRO A 270 2.52 -2.43 10.78
CA PRO A 270 2.70 -3.88 10.71
C PRO A 270 2.43 -4.44 9.30
N THR A 271 3.02 -5.59 8.98
CA THR A 271 2.98 -6.14 7.60
C THR A 271 1.75 -7.00 7.32
N TRP A 272 1.68 -7.54 6.11
CA TRP A 272 0.66 -8.50 5.69
C TRP A 272 0.73 -9.88 6.37
N ALA A 273 1.77 -10.16 7.16
CA ALA A 273 1.93 -11.45 7.82
C ALA A 273 0.81 -11.69 8.85
N LYS A 274 0.36 -12.94 9.01
CA LYS A 274 -0.85 -13.27 9.78
C LYS A 274 -0.79 -12.74 11.22
N ALA A 275 0.36 -12.87 11.89
CA ALA A 275 0.53 -12.36 13.25
C ALA A 275 0.35 -10.84 13.35
N HIS A 276 0.74 -10.09 12.32
CA HIS A 276 0.59 -8.65 12.26
C HIS A 276 -0.84 -8.23 11.91
N VAL A 277 -1.53 -8.98 11.05
CA VAL A 277 -2.97 -8.78 10.81
C VAL A 277 -3.75 -8.98 12.11
N LEU A 278 -3.49 -10.08 12.84
CA LEU A 278 -4.11 -10.31 14.15
C LEU A 278 -3.76 -9.20 15.16
N TYR A 279 -2.50 -8.78 15.22
CA TYR A 279 -2.06 -7.68 16.07
C TYR A 279 -2.86 -6.38 15.84
N MET A 280 -3.22 -6.10 14.58
CA MET A 280 -3.97 -4.91 14.20
C MET A 280 -5.47 -5.02 14.47
N HIS A 281 -6.06 -6.21 14.27
CA HIS A 281 -7.51 -6.36 14.18
C HIS A 281 -8.16 -7.15 15.31
N GLU A 282 -7.40 -7.83 16.17
CA GLU A 282 -7.95 -8.44 17.39
C GLU A 282 -8.25 -7.39 18.47
N PRO A 283 -9.26 -7.63 19.33
CA PRO A 283 -9.55 -6.75 20.46
C PRO A 283 -8.34 -6.58 21.38
N ILE A 284 -8.15 -5.35 21.87
CA ILE A 284 -7.08 -5.03 22.81
C ILE A 284 -7.65 -4.64 24.18
N THR A 285 -6.81 -4.73 25.20
CA THR A 285 -7.16 -4.31 26.55
C THR A 285 -7.28 -2.78 26.65
N PRO A 286 -8.00 -2.25 27.66
CA PRO A 286 -8.07 -0.81 27.90
C PRO A 286 -6.70 -0.14 28.08
N ASP A 287 -5.75 -0.82 28.73
CA ASP A 287 -4.38 -0.31 28.96
C ASP A 287 -3.58 -0.24 27.64
N GLU A 288 -3.71 -1.25 26.79
CA GLU A 288 -3.12 -1.21 25.44
C GLU A 288 -3.74 -0.09 24.59
N ALA A 289 -5.05 0.12 24.70
CA ALA A 289 -5.75 1.19 23.99
C ALA A 289 -5.31 2.58 24.48
N ALA A 290 -5.16 2.77 25.79
CA ALA A 290 -4.63 4.00 26.38
C ALA A 290 -3.19 4.27 25.93
N SER A 291 -2.34 3.24 25.94
CA SER A 291 -0.95 3.33 25.47
C SER A 291 -0.87 3.68 23.99
N LEU A 292 -1.72 3.07 23.15
CA LEU A 292 -1.83 3.38 21.73
C LEU A 292 -2.23 4.84 21.49
N ARG A 293 -3.26 5.33 22.19
CA ARG A 293 -3.70 6.73 22.07
C ARG A 293 -2.62 7.72 22.54
N ALA A 294 -1.87 7.39 23.57
CA ALA A 294 -0.72 8.18 24.01
C ALA A 294 0.37 8.23 22.94
N ASN A 295 0.72 7.10 22.32
CA ASN A 295 1.66 7.05 21.20
C ASN A 295 1.15 7.86 19.99
N MET A 296 -0.11 7.71 19.63
CA MET A 296 -0.71 8.51 18.56
C MET A 296 -0.67 10.01 18.86
N THR A 297 -0.83 10.41 20.11
CA THR A 297 -0.67 11.82 20.51
C THR A 297 0.78 12.28 20.33
N ALA A 298 1.75 11.48 20.79
CA ALA A 298 3.18 11.78 20.69
C ALA A 298 3.68 11.78 19.24
N PHE A 299 3.13 10.91 18.39
CA PHE A 299 3.62 10.65 17.04
C PHE A 299 2.65 11.13 15.96
N GLY A 300 1.92 12.23 16.19
CA GLY A 300 1.14 12.91 15.15
C GLY A 300 0.08 12.03 14.47
N GLY A 301 -0.59 11.18 15.24
CA GLY A 301 -1.65 10.27 14.81
C GLY A 301 -1.20 8.86 14.41
N ALA A 302 0.11 8.59 14.38
CA ALA A 302 0.65 7.27 14.05
C ALA A 302 0.95 6.42 15.30
N MET A 303 1.07 5.10 15.15
CA MET A 303 1.40 4.23 16.29
C MET A 303 2.87 4.35 16.72
N TYR A 304 3.73 4.70 15.76
CA TYR A 304 5.18 4.74 15.91
C TYR A 304 5.72 6.02 15.28
N GLU A 305 6.85 6.49 15.79
CA GLU A 305 7.46 7.78 15.45
C GLU A 305 7.63 7.99 13.93
N ASN A 306 8.25 7.03 13.23
CA ASN A 306 8.60 7.13 11.82
C ASN A 306 7.48 6.71 10.84
N GLN A 307 6.31 6.34 11.37
CA GLN A 307 5.23 5.80 10.55
C GLN A 307 4.41 6.94 9.93
N LEU A 308 4.24 6.88 8.61
CA LEU A 308 3.46 7.85 7.84
C LEU A 308 2.13 7.26 7.37
N ALA A 309 2.07 5.95 7.14
CA ALA A 309 0.87 5.24 6.71
C ALA A 309 0.88 3.78 7.18
N PHE A 310 -0.25 3.10 6.97
CA PHE A 310 -0.42 1.66 7.17
C PHE A 310 -1.16 1.05 5.98
N HIS A 311 -0.69 -0.09 5.47
CA HIS A 311 -1.28 -0.82 4.35
C HIS A 311 -1.92 -2.12 4.81
N ALA A 312 -3.23 -2.28 4.57
CA ALA A 312 -4.07 -3.34 5.15
C ALA A 312 -4.39 -4.51 4.19
N VAL A 313 -3.55 -4.79 3.19
CA VAL A 313 -3.81 -5.75 2.08
C VAL A 313 -4.26 -7.17 2.48
N ALA A 314 -3.83 -7.66 3.64
CA ALA A 314 -4.17 -9.00 4.12
C ALA A 314 -5.32 -9.03 5.13
N ALA A 315 -6.01 -7.91 5.34
CA ALA A 315 -7.09 -7.76 6.31
C ALA A 315 -8.50 -7.81 5.69
N HIS A 316 -8.66 -8.40 4.50
CA HIS A 316 -9.93 -8.40 3.76
C HIS A 316 -11.14 -8.83 4.61
N ASP A 317 -11.01 -9.88 5.42
CA ASP A 317 -12.08 -10.38 6.29
C ASP A 317 -12.52 -9.35 7.33
N TYR A 318 -11.60 -8.52 7.82
CA TYR A 318 -11.89 -7.45 8.77
C TYR A 318 -12.42 -6.19 8.07
N LEU A 319 -11.84 -5.82 6.92
CA LEU A 319 -12.23 -4.61 6.17
C LEU A 319 -13.62 -4.75 5.53
N SER A 320 -14.00 -5.95 5.08
CA SER A 320 -15.29 -6.22 4.44
C SER A 320 -16.48 -6.08 5.39
N THR A 321 -16.26 -6.21 6.70
CA THR A 321 -17.30 -6.08 7.74
C THR A 321 -17.25 -4.74 8.47
N LEU A 322 -16.34 -3.85 8.08
CA LEU A 322 -16.13 -2.57 8.73
C LEU A 322 -17.34 -1.66 8.54
N SER A 323 -17.76 -1.00 9.62
CA SER A 323 -18.85 -0.02 9.64
C SER A 323 -18.59 1.03 10.72
N PRO A 324 -19.28 2.19 10.71
CA PRO A 324 -19.15 3.17 11.78
C PRO A 324 -19.40 2.56 13.17
N LYS A 325 -20.39 1.66 13.26
CA LYS A 325 -20.72 0.93 14.50
C LYS A 325 -19.55 0.05 14.97
N VAL A 326 -18.95 -0.74 14.08
CA VAL A 326 -17.82 -1.63 14.42
C VAL A 326 -16.62 -0.81 14.92
N ILE A 327 -16.33 0.33 14.29
CA ILE A 327 -15.25 1.23 14.72
C ILE A 327 -15.50 1.77 16.13
N GLN A 328 -16.73 2.16 16.45
CA GLN A 328 -17.08 2.75 17.74
C GLN A 328 -17.18 1.73 18.88
N GLU A 329 -17.61 0.49 18.59
CA GLU A 329 -17.91 -0.50 19.63
C GLU A 329 -16.75 -1.45 19.94
N ARG A 330 -15.72 -1.51 19.09
CA ARG A 330 -14.60 -2.47 19.24
C ARG A 330 -13.27 -1.75 19.24
N ASP A 331 -12.62 -1.75 20.41
CA ASP A 331 -11.24 -1.29 20.54
C ASP A 331 -10.28 -2.35 19.99
N THR A 332 -9.88 -2.17 18.73
CA THR A 332 -8.75 -2.82 18.07
C THR A 332 -7.72 -1.74 17.71
N ARG A 333 -6.47 -2.11 17.44
CA ARG A 333 -5.45 -1.11 17.05
C ARG A 333 -5.86 -0.40 15.76
N PHE A 334 -6.36 -1.15 14.79
CA PHE A 334 -6.86 -0.60 13.54
C PHE A 334 -8.03 0.36 13.78
N ASN A 335 -9.06 -0.07 14.54
CA ASN A 335 -10.24 0.76 14.77
C ASN A 335 -9.86 2.06 15.48
N ILE A 336 -9.01 2.02 16.51
CA ILE A 336 -8.54 3.23 17.20
C ILE A 336 -7.78 4.16 16.25
N LEU A 337 -6.91 3.60 15.39
CA LEU A 337 -6.17 4.38 14.39
C LEU A 337 -7.09 5.13 13.45
N VAL A 338 -8.10 4.44 12.89
CA VAL A 338 -9.03 5.05 11.92
C VAL A 338 -10.17 5.84 12.60
N SER A 339 -10.41 5.65 13.89
CA SER A 339 -11.41 6.42 14.67
C SER A 339 -11.01 7.89 14.84
N CYS A 340 -9.71 8.16 14.91
CA CYS A 340 -9.19 9.53 14.90
C CYS A 340 -9.56 10.28 13.60
N HIS A 341 -9.93 9.55 12.54
CA HIS A 341 -10.40 10.10 11.28
C HIS A 341 -11.90 10.42 11.29
N ASP A 342 -12.66 9.82 12.21
CA ASP A 342 -14.10 10.02 12.32
C ASP A 342 -14.50 11.13 13.30
N SER A 343 -13.65 11.41 14.29
CA SER A 343 -13.87 12.52 15.24
C SER A 343 -13.56 13.89 14.64
N VAL A 344 -12.88 13.96 13.48
CA VAL A 344 -12.76 15.19 12.68
C VAL A 344 -14.08 15.41 11.92
N ARG A 345 -15.11 15.84 12.66
CA ARG A 345 -16.37 16.37 12.12
C ARG A 345 -16.22 17.72 11.39
N THR A 346 -15.01 18.07 10.98
CA THR A 346 -14.76 19.33 10.30
C THR A 346 -13.89 19.05 9.09
N PHE A 347 -14.53 18.83 7.93
CA PHE A 347 -13.94 19.28 6.68
C PHE A 347 -13.74 20.79 6.83
N ALA A 348 -12.60 21.21 7.38
CA ALA A 348 -12.22 22.61 7.41
C ALA A 348 -12.23 23.07 5.95
N ARG A 349 -13.03 24.10 5.67
CA ARG A 349 -13.27 24.67 4.34
C ARG A 349 -11.92 24.98 3.66
N VAL A 350 -11.50 24.12 2.75
CA VAL A 350 -10.41 24.41 1.82
C VAL A 350 -10.99 25.29 0.70
N GLY A 351 -10.62 26.56 0.72
CA GLY A 351 -10.54 27.44 -0.46
C GLY A 351 -11.84 27.79 -1.20
N GLN A 352 -12.52 28.86 -0.79
CA GLN A 352 -13.08 29.78 -1.78
C GLN A 352 -12.01 30.81 -2.12
N GLY A 353 -11.59 30.79 -3.38
CA GLY A 353 -10.66 31.74 -3.95
C GLY A 353 -11.21 33.16 -3.96
N ARG A 354 -10.24 34.07 -3.84
CA ARG A 354 -10.23 35.48 -4.21
C ARG A 354 -11.26 35.86 -5.27
N ASP A 355 -12.04 36.91 -4.97
CA ASP A 355 -12.47 37.91 -5.94
C ASP A 355 -12.63 39.27 -5.24
N GLY A 356 -11.99 40.31 -5.79
CA GLY A 356 -12.21 41.72 -5.44
C GLY A 356 -10.93 42.55 -5.24
N PRO A 357 -10.56 43.45 -6.18
CA PRO A 357 -9.52 44.44 -5.96
C PRO A 357 -10.11 45.73 -5.35
N GLY A 358 -9.46 46.33 -4.36
CA GLY A 358 -9.84 47.67 -3.92
C GLY A 358 -9.25 48.18 -2.60
N SER A 359 -8.19 48.97 -2.73
CA SER A 359 -7.82 50.15 -1.92
C SER A 359 -7.33 50.03 -0.45
N THR A 360 -6.06 50.45 -0.30
CA THR A 360 -5.48 51.38 0.70
C THR A 360 -5.23 50.94 2.15
N THR A 361 -3.97 50.54 2.41
CA THR A 361 -2.97 51.00 3.44
C THR A 361 -3.33 51.17 4.94
N PRO A 362 -2.31 51.05 5.84
CA PRO A 362 -2.43 50.34 7.10
C PRO A 362 -2.48 51.24 8.35
N HIS A 363 -3.01 50.70 9.45
CA HIS A 363 -2.68 51.20 10.80
C HIS A 363 -2.49 50.06 11.80
N HIS A 364 -1.43 50.24 12.61
CA HIS A 364 -1.02 49.52 13.81
C HIS A 364 -2.17 49.12 14.76
N ILE A 365 -1.99 48.04 15.52
CA ILE A 365 -1.73 48.06 16.98
C ILE A 365 -1.62 46.61 17.54
N LEU A 366 -0.58 46.42 18.36
CA LEU A 366 -0.32 45.30 19.27
C LEU A 366 -1.42 45.13 20.33
N GLN A 367 -1.69 43.89 20.77
CA GLN A 367 -1.75 43.42 22.18
C GLN A 367 -2.43 42.03 22.23
N THR A 368 -1.69 40.95 22.51
CA THR A 368 -1.61 40.25 23.82
C THR A 368 -2.92 40.14 24.57
N LEU A 369 -3.37 38.90 24.83
CA LEU A 369 -3.94 38.50 26.12
C LEU A 369 -3.82 36.98 26.30
N THR A 370 -2.98 36.61 27.25
CA THR A 370 -2.93 35.36 28.00
C THR A 370 -4.07 35.29 29.00
N THR A 371 -4.71 34.12 29.13
CA THR A 371 -4.99 33.41 30.40
C THR A 371 -5.14 31.93 30.08
#